data_AF-A0A0G0Y9J7-F1
#
_entry.id   AF-A0A0G0Y9J7-F1
#
_cell.length_a   1.000
_cell.length_b   1.000
_cell.length_c   1.000
_cell.angle_alpha   90.00
_cell.angle_beta   90.00
_cell.angle_gamma   90.00
#
_symmetry.space_group_name_H-M   'P 1'
#
loop_
_entity.id
_entity.type
_entity.pdbx_description
1 polymer ?
#
loop_
_entity_poly.entity_id
_entity_poly.type
_entity_poly.pdbx_seq_one_letter_code
_entity_poly.pdbx_strand_id
1 'polypeptide(L)'
;MEIEIIIKFKSMQNLIKKIKRKINWAIINLVSTGLVLVFLGILIVWTDFVLRLVIGLFVIIVAYAFFHLAYKIWWIKREVEKYFKL
;
A
#
# COMPACT_ATOMS: atom_id res chain seq x y z
N MET A 1 -16.14 -1.17 37.95
CA MET A 1 -14.77 -0.94 37.45
C MET A 1 -14.36 -1.95 36.39
N GLU A 2 -14.54 -3.26 36.60
CA GLU A 2 -14.17 -4.29 35.60
C GLU A 2 -14.94 -4.20 34.26
N ILE A 3 -16.23 -3.85 34.29
CA ILE A 3 -17.09 -3.82 33.10
C ILE A 3 -16.65 -2.73 32.10
N GLU A 4 -16.20 -1.57 32.60
CA GLU A 4 -15.66 -0.49 31.76
C GLU A 4 -14.39 -0.89 31.02
N ILE A 5 -13.52 -1.67 31.67
CA ILE A 5 -12.26 -2.14 31.08
C ILE A 5 -12.54 -3.09 29.91
N ILE A 6 -13.51 -3.99 30.05
CA ILE A 6 -13.90 -4.94 29.01
C ILE A 6 -14.50 -4.23 27.79
N ILE A 7 -15.35 -3.22 28.01
CA ILE A 7 -15.96 -2.42 26.93
C ILE A 7 -14.87 -1.66 26.16
N LYS A 8 -13.91 -1.05 26.88
CA LYS A 8 -12.80 -0.31 26.27
C LYS A 8 -11.91 -1.25 25.45
N PHE A 9 -11.65 -2.47 25.93
CA PHE A 9 -10.88 -3.47 25.22
C PHE A 9 -11.56 -3.94 23.92
N LYS A 10 -12.87 -4.20 23.97
CA LYS A 10 -13.67 -4.59 22.79
C LYS A 10 -13.76 -3.46 21.75
N SER A 11 -13.84 -2.21 22.20
CA SER A 11 -13.79 -1.03 21.32
C SER A 11 -12.43 -0.92 20.61
N MET A 12 -11.32 -1.11 21.33
CA MET A 12 -9.98 -1.11 20.73
C MET A 12 -9.79 -2.22 19.67
N GLN A 13 -10.30 -3.43 19.92
CA GLN A 13 -10.24 -4.51 18.93
C GLN A 13 -11.01 -4.20 17.63
N ASN A 14 -12.19 -3.58 17.75
CA ASN A 14 -12.97 -3.17 16.58
C ASN A 14 -12.24 -2.08 15.76
N LEU A 15 -11.57 -1.14 16.43
CA LEU A 15 -10.77 -0.12 15.76
C LEU A 15 -9.57 -0.72 15.01
N ILE A 16 -8.84 -1.64 15.65
CA ILE A 16 -7.72 -2.36 15.03
C ILE A 16 -8.17 -3.12 13.78
N LYS A 17 -9.33 -3.79 13.84
CA LYS A 17 -9.92 -4.51 12.69
C LYS A 17 -10.27 -3.57 11.53
N LYS A 18 -10.82 -2.39 11.85
CA LYS A 18 -11.14 -1.34 10.86
C LYS A 18 -9.87 -0.80 10.20
N ILE A 19 -8.82 -0.55 10.99
CA ILE A 19 -7.51 -0.08 10.51
C ILE A 19 -6.86 -1.11 9.60
N LYS A 20 -6.81 -2.39 10.00
CA LYS A 20 -6.28 -3.49 9.15
C LYS A 20 -6.96 -3.53 7.78
N ARG A 21 -8.30 -3.40 7.74
CA ARG A 21 -9.08 -3.42 6.50
C ARG A 21 -8.79 -2.20 5.62
N LYS A 22 -8.63 -1.02 6.23
CA LYS A 22 -8.29 0.22 5.50
C LYS A 22 -6.87 0.17 4.92
N ILE A 23 -5.91 -0.37 5.67
CA ILE A 23 -4.53 -0.59 5.21
C ILE A 23 -4.51 -1.60 4.06
N ASN A 24 -5.28 -2.68 4.14
CA ASN A 24 -5.35 -3.67 3.06
C ASN A 24 -5.89 -3.05 1.76
N TRP A 25 -6.92 -2.22 1.88
CA TRP A 25 -7.45 -1.44 0.77
C TRP A 25 -6.42 -0.45 0.20
N ALA A 26 -5.68 0.25 1.05
CA ALA A 26 -4.64 1.17 0.63
C ALA A 26 -3.51 0.46 -0.14
N ILE A 27 -3.10 -0.74 0.29
CA ILE A 27 -2.09 -1.55 -0.39
C ILE A 27 -2.59 -1.99 -1.77
N ILE A 28 -3.84 -2.45 -1.87
CA ILE A 28 -4.45 -2.85 -3.16
C ILE A 28 -4.52 -1.64 -4.11
N ASN A 29 -4.91 -0.46 -3.62
CA ASN A 29 -4.93 0.76 -4.42
C ASN A 29 -3.54 1.16 -4.90
N LEU A 30 -2.53 1.14 -4.01
CA LEU A 30 -1.14 1.44 -4.35
C LEU A 30 -0.60 0.51 -5.44
N VAL A 31 -0.88 -0.80 -5.31
CA VAL A 31 -0.50 -1.81 -6.29
C VAL A 31 -1.21 -1.57 -7.63
N SER A 32 -2.51 -1.28 -7.62
CA SER A 32 -3.29 -1.00 -8.82
C SER A 32 -2.79 0.26 -9.53
N THR A 33 -2.55 1.35 -8.80
CA THR A 33 -2.01 2.60 -9.37
C THR A 33 -0.59 2.40 -9.92
N GLY A 34 0.27 1.67 -9.21
CA GLY A 34 1.60 1.31 -9.69
C GLY A 34 1.54 0.51 -11.01
N LEU A 35 0.60 -0.42 -11.13
CA LEU A 35 0.41 -1.20 -12.36
C LEU A 35 -0.01 -0.30 -13.53
N VAL A 36 -0.95 0.63 -13.31
CA VAL A 36 -1.37 1.61 -14.33
C VAL A 36 -0.21 2.50 -14.77
N LEU A 37 0.63 2.96 -13.83
CA LEU A 37 1.84 3.73 -14.14
C LEU A 37 2.83 2.93 -15.01
N VAL A 38 2.96 1.61 -14.77
CA VAL A 38 3.81 0.74 -15.61
C VAL A 38 3.26 0.66 -17.04
N PHE A 39 1.95 0.45 -17.21
CA PHE A 39 1.32 0.46 -18.54
C PHE A 39 1.51 1.79 -19.27
N LEU A 40 1.35 2.91 -18.56
CA LEU A 40 1.63 4.25 -19.09
C LEU A 40 3.09 4.38 -19.54
N GLY A 41 4.04 3.94 -18.71
CA GLY A 41 5.46 3.96 -19.05
C GLY A 41 5.77 3.18 -20.34
N ILE A 42 5.22 1.97 -20.48
CA ILE A 42 5.38 1.14 -21.68
C ILE A 42 4.80 1.83 -22.92
N LEU A 43 3.61 2.43 -22.78
CA LEU A 43 2.94 3.13 -23.88
C LEU A 43 3.72 4.38 -24.33
N ILE A 44 4.36 5.08 -23.39
CA ILE A 44 5.21 6.25 -23.66
C ILE A 44 6.48 5.83 -24.42
N VAL A 45 7.10 4.72 -24.04
CA VAL A 45 8.35 4.22 -24.65
C VAL A 45 8.17 3.77 -26.11
N TRP A 46 6.97 3.34 -26.53
CA TRP A 46 6.70 2.88 -27.90
C TRP A 46 6.75 4.00 -28.97
N THR A 47 6.77 5.27 -28.56
CA THR A 47 6.81 6.42 -29.49
C THR A 47 8.24 6.92 -29.72
N ASP A 48 8.65 7.09 -30.98
CA ASP A 48 10.03 7.29 -31.49
C ASP A 48 10.90 8.41 -30.87
N PHE A 49 10.38 9.23 -29.94
CA PHE A 49 11.11 10.37 -29.38
C PHE A 49 11.97 9.97 -28.17
N VAL A 50 13.30 10.16 -28.25
CA VAL A 50 14.28 9.88 -27.18
C VAL A 50 13.90 10.51 -25.82
N LEU A 51 13.27 11.70 -25.83
CA LEU A 51 12.80 12.39 -24.62
C LEU A 51 11.74 11.58 -23.85
N ARG A 52 10.94 10.76 -24.55
CA ARG A 52 9.91 9.89 -23.94
C ARG A 52 10.52 8.69 -23.24
N LEU A 53 11.69 8.23 -23.65
CA LEU A 53 12.37 7.11 -23.00
C LEU A 53 12.81 7.50 -21.58
N VAL A 54 13.33 8.72 -21.40
CA VAL A 54 13.68 9.29 -20.09
C VAL A 54 12.43 9.45 -19.20
N ILE A 55 11.33 9.94 -19.78
CA ILE A 55 10.06 10.12 -19.05
C ILE A 55 9.44 8.77 -18.66
N GLY A 56 9.43 7.79 -19.57
CA GLY A 56 8.94 6.44 -19.31
C GLY A 56 9.75 5.76 -18.20
N LEU A 57 11.08 5.89 -18.21
CA LEU A 57 11.94 5.39 -17.13
C LEU A 57 11.60 6.06 -15.79
N PHE A 58 11.43 7.38 -15.78
CA PHE A 58 11.07 8.12 -14.58
C PHE A 58 9.73 7.65 -14.00
N VAL A 59 8.73 7.45 -14.86
CA VAL A 59 7.41 6.92 -14.47
C VAL A 59 7.52 5.51 -13.87
N ILE A 60 8.36 4.65 -14.45
CA ILE A 60 8.60 3.29 -13.94
C ILE A 60 9.31 3.32 -12.57
N ILE A 61 10.31 4.19 -12.39
CA ILE A 61 11.00 4.37 -11.11
C ILE A 61 10.03 4.81 -10.02
N VAL A 62 9.15 5.77 -10.33
CA VAL A 62 8.10 6.23 -9.41
C VAL A 62 7.12 5.11 -9.09
N ALA A 63 6.68 4.34 -10.10
CA ALA A 63 5.83 3.17 -9.87
C ALA A 63 6.49 2.16 -8.91
N TYR A 64 7.79 1.87 -9.12
CA TYR A 64 8.55 0.97 -8.26
C TYR A 64 8.64 1.48 -6.82
N ALA A 65 8.80 2.80 -6.63
CA ALA A 65 8.77 3.42 -5.30
C ALA A 65 7.41 3.24 -4.61
N PHE A 66 6.30 3.37 -5.35
CA PHE A 66 4.95 3.10 -4.83
C PHE A 66 4.76 1.63 -4.44
N PHE A 67 5.26 0.69 -5.25
CA PHE A 67 5.25 -0.74 -4.91
C PHE A 67 6.08 -1.04 -3.66
N HIS A 68 7.27 -0.44 -3.54
CA HIS A 68 8.13 -0.60 -2.39
C HIS A 68 7.48 -0.04 -1.10
N LEU A 69 6.80 1.11 -1.18
CA LEU A 69 6.01 1.67 -0.08
C LEU A 69 4.88 0.72 0.31
N ALA A 70 4.12 0.20 -0.65
CA ALA A 70 3.05 -0.77 -0.40
C ALA A 70 3.58 -2.02 0.31
N TYR A 71 4.72 -2.55 -0.14
CA TYR A 71 5.38 -3.70 0.48
C TYR A 71 5.83 -3.40 1.91
N LYS A 72 6.44 -2.23 2.15
CA LYS A 72 6.88 -1.80 3.48
C LYS A 72 5.70 -1.65 4.45
N ILE A 73 4.59 -1.05 3.98
CA ILE A 73 3.34 -0.92 4.74
C ILE A 73 2.75 -2.30 5.05
N TRP A 74 2.77 -3.21 4.09
CA TRP A 74 2.29 -4.58 4.30
C TRP A 74 3.16 -5.37 5.28
N TRP A 75 4.48 -5.20 5.24
CA TRP A 75 5.40 -5.77 6.21
C TRP A 75 5.12 -5.27 7.62
N ILE A 76 4.99 -3.95 7.80
CA ILE A 76 4.63 -3.33 9.09
C ILE A 76 3.29 -3.87 9.60
N LYS A 77 2.28 -3.98 8.72
CA LYS A 77 1.00 -4.59 9.07
C LYS A 77 1.18 -6.03 9.57
N ARG A 78 1.97 -6.84 8.87
CA ARG A 78 2.26 -8.24 9.26
C ARG A 78 3.00 -8.31 10.58
N GLU A 79 3.97 -7.44 10.81
CA GLU A 79 4.75 -7.39 12.03
C GLU A 79 3.86 -7.03 13.23
N VAL A 80 3.02 -5.99 13.09
CA VAL A 80 2.04 -5.60 14.12
C VAL A 80 1.05 -6.73 14.42
N GLU A 81 0.57 -7.42 13.40
CA GLU A 81 -0.31 -8.59 13.56
C GLU A 81 0.37 -9.74 14.33
N LYS A 82 1.67 -9.96 14.09
CA LYS A 82 2.48 -10.98 14.77
C LYS A 82 2.72 -10.64 16.25
N TYR A 83 3.04 -9.39 16.57
CA TYR A 83 3.24 -8.93 17.95
C TYR A 83 1.95 -8.89 18.77
N PHE A 84 0.81 -8.58 18.13
CA PHE A 84 -0.48 -8.52 18.81
C PHE A 84 -1.18 -9.88 18.96
N LYS A 85 -0.59 -11.00 18.53
CA LYS A 85 -1.18 -12.36 18.59
C LYS A 85 -2.69 -12.36 18.28
N LEU A 86 -3.08 -11.69 17.20
CA LEU A 86 -4.44 -11.67 16.67
C LEU A 86 -4.55 -12.62 15.49
#